data_AF-A0A7W7RQK8-F1
#
_entry.id   AF-A0A7W7RQK8-F1
#
_cell.length_a   1.000
_cell.length_b   1.000
_cell.length_c   1.000
_cell.angle_alpha   90.00
_cell.angle_beta   90.00
_cell.angle_gamma   90.00
#
_symmetry.space_group_name_H-M   'P 1'
#
loop_
_entity.id
_entity.type
_entity.pdbx_description
1 polymer ?
#
loop_
_entity_poly.entity_id
_entity_poly.type
_entity_poly.pdbx_seq_one_letter_code
_entity_poly.pdbx_strand_id
1 'polypeptide(L)'
;MVSLASLAGERMFFAQDNSSGVSGDLFSATYLTALMEAHWGMGRGVTSMPALQELEIMGGRSLPKPGGAGGIGFTRAPGGGQPPAPDVLGERIEYNLVRLLEATEDLLKEHRREVLCLAHALETHKTLNGEDVIAVLEHRQGPLVDGSVYASEEFYAEIEEYHLEATRAHREHSHVAREPPVPLLLPRLEPAAAVIRGAVVTGNGHGSALSAAAGSVVAAGPDFVPWGEGGQAPSPW
;
A
#
# COMPACT_ATOMS: atom_id res chain seq x y z
N MET A 1 12.53 9.59 1.98
CA MET A 1 11.53 8.70 2.62
C MET A 1 11.04 7.67 1.63
N VAL A 2 10.43 8.02 0.48
CA VAL A 2 9.95 7.02 -0.51
C VAL A 2 11.04 6.03 -0.94
N SER A 3 12.21 6.48 -1.39
CA SER A 3 13.34 5.60 -1.73
C SER A 3 14.01 4.91 -0.52
N LEU A 4 13.55 5.14 0.70
CA LEU A 4 13.97 4.37 1.87
C LEU A 4 12.88 3.41 2.34
N ALA A 5 11.67 3.48 1.77
CA ALA A 5 10.55 2.64 2.14
C ALA A 5 10.78 1.18 1.73
N SER A 6 11.51 0.93 0.63
CA SER A 6 11.91 -0.42 0.25
C SER A 6 12.86 -1.05 1.26
N LEU A 7 13.90 -0.33 1.70
CA LEU A 7 14.81 -0.79 2.76
C LEU A 7 14.08 -0.99 4.09
N ALA A 8 13.31 0.00 4.52
CA ALA A 8 12.56 -0.04 5.77
C ALA A 8 11.54 -1.20 5.77
N GLY A 9 10.83 -1.38 4.65
CA GLY A 9 9.86 -2.44 4.47
C GLY A 9 10.51 -3.81 4.49
N GLU A 10 11.62 -3.98 3.78
CA GLU A 10 12.35 -5.26 3.77
C GLU A 10 12.80 -5.65 5.19
N ARG A 11 13.38 -4.70 5.93
CA ARG A 11 13.78 -4.90 7.32
C ARG A 11 12.62 -5.28 8.23
N MET A 12 11.49 -4.62 8.07
CA MET A 12 10.31 -4.79 8.91
C MET A 12 9.53 -6.08 8.61
N PHE A 13 9.34 -6.40 7.33
CA PHE A 13 8.47 -7.51 6.90
C PHE A 13 9.25 -8.80 6.62
N PHE A 14 10.54 -8.72 6.30
CA PHE A 14 11.39 -9.87 5.95
C PHE A 14 12.56 -10.08 6.93
N ALA A 15 12.38 -9.68 8.19
CA ALA A 15 13.27 -9.98 9.31
C ALA A 15 14.74 -9.54 9.11
N GLN A 16 14.95 -8.28 8.72
CA GLN A 16 16.28 -7.68 8.51
C GLN A 16 17.12 -8.32 7.40
N ASP A 17 16.50 -9.09 6.50
CA ASP A 17 17.13 -9.47 5.24
C ASP A 17 17.41 -8.19 4.42
N ASN A 18 18.49 -8.20 3.65
CA ASN A 18 18.83 -7.10 2.74
C ASN A 18 19.06 -7.70 1.37
N SER A 19 18.05 -7.64 0.50
CA SER A 19 18.19 -8.13 -0.87
C SER A 19 18.87 -7.09 -1.75
N SER A 20 19.45 -7.58 -2.85
CA SER A 20 19.98 -6.72 -3.91
C SER A 20 18.91 -5.81 -4.55
N GLY A 21 17.61 -6.08 -4.33
CA GLY A 21 16.48 -5.33 -4.88
C GLY A 21 16.40 -3.88 -4.40
N VAL A 22 16.98 -3.58 -3.23
CA VAL A 22 16.92 -2.24 -2.61
C VAL A 22 18.03 -1.29 -3.11
N SER A 23 19.01 -1.82 -3.86
CA SER A 23 20.20 -1.06 -4.27
C SER A 23 19.90 0.21 -5.08
N GLY A 24 18.93 0.17 -5.99
CA GLY A 24 18.53 1.33 -6.80
C GLY A 24 17.88 2.45 -5.98
N ASP A 25 17.07 2.07 -5.00
CA ASP A 25 16.41 3.00 -4.10
C ASP A 25 17.40 3.65 -3.12
N LEU A 26 18.30 2.84 -2.53
CA LEU A 26 19.36 3.34 -1.66
C LEU A 26 20.31 4.28 -2.40
N PHE A 27 20.68 3.95 -3.64
CA PHE A 27 21.46 4.84 -4.50
C PHE A 27 20.74 6.18 -4.72
N SER A 28 19.45 6.14 -5.08
CA SER A 28 18.64 7.33 -5.33
C SER A 28 18.51 8.21 -4.09
N ALA A 29 18.25 7.60 -2.92
CA ALA A 29 18.17 8.31 -1.64
C ALA A 29 19.50 8.99 -1.29
N THR A 30 20.61 8.28 -1.46
CA THR A 30 21.96 8.79 -1.17
C THR A 30 22.31 9.93 -2.11
N TYR A 31 22.07 9.77 -3.41
CA TYR A 31 22.38 10.77 -4.42
C TYR A 31 21.64 12.09 -4.19
N LEU A 32 20.32 12.03 -3.96
CA LEU A 32 19.52 13.23 -3.67
C LEU A 32 19.95 13.91 -2.37
N THR A 33 20.22 13.14 -1.33
CA THR A 33 20.70 13.68 -0.04
C THR A 33 22.06 14.36 -0.19
N ALA A 34 22.95 13.78 -0.99
CA ALA A 34 24.24 14.39 -1.30
C ALA A 34 24.07 15.72 -2.04
N LEU A 35 23.19 15.81 -3.04
CA LEU A 35 22.89 17.06 -3.73
C LEU A 35 22.31 18.13 -2.79
N MET A 36 21.42 17.74 -1.89
CA MET A 36 20.86 18.66 -0.88
C MET A 36 21.95 19.23 0.04
N GLU A 37 22.88 18.38 0.51
CA GLU A 37 23.95 18.75 1.44
C GLU A 37 25.14 19.48 0.78
N ALA A 38 25.38 19.27 -0.51
CA ALA A 38 26.58 19.74 -1.20
C ALA A 38 26.32 20.78 -2.29
N HIS A 39 25.15 20.77 -2.94
CA HIS A 39 24.89 21.55 -4.15
C HIS A 39 23.77 22.59 -3.96
N TRP A 40 22.67 22.21 -3.32
CA TRP A 40 21.48 23.06 -3.23
C TRP A 40 21.36 23.90 -1.96
N GLY A 41 22.28 23.73 -1.00
CA GLY A 41 22.22 24.46 0.28
C GLY A 41 20.97 24.16 1.11
N MET A 42 20.33 23.00 0.84
CA MET A 42 19.15 22.52 1.55
C MET A 42 19.52 21.64 2.76
N GLY A 43 20.80 21.30 2.88
CA GLY A 43 21.35 20.56 4.00
C GLY A 43 21.76 21.46 5.17
N ARG A 44 22.42 20.84 6.14
CA ARG A 44 22.93 21.55 7.33
C ARG A 44 24.15 22.40 7.00
N GLY A 45 24.93 22.02 5.99
CA GLY A 45 26.01 22.84 5.43
C GLY A 45 25.47 23.95 4.52
N VAL A 46 26.02 25.16 4.64
CA VAL A 46 25.71 26.30 3.77
C VAL A 46 26.74 26.52 2.66
N THR A 47 27.83 25.75 2.68
CA THR A 47 28.90 25.83 1.69
C THR A 47 28.52 25.10 0.41
N SER A 48 28.70 25.73 -0.74
CA SER A 48 28.57 25.09 -2.05
C SER A 48 29.83 24.29 -2.38
N MET A 49 29.73 22.96 -2.49
CA MET A 49 30.85 22.10 -2.86
C MET A 49 31.44 22.43 -4.24
N PRO A 50 30.65 22.71 -5.30
CA PRO A 50 31.21 23.18 -6.57
C PRO A 50 32.06 24.44 -6.42
N ALA A 51 31.62 25.40 -5.61
CA ALA A 51 32.38 26.63 -5.37
C ALA A 51 33.68 26.34 -4.59
N LEU A 52 33.65 25.42 -3.63
CA LEU A 52 34.85 24.98 -2.92
C LEU A 52 35.84 24.28 -3.87
N GLN A 53 35.35 23.47 -4.80
CA GLN A 53 36.19 22.83 -5.83
C GLN A 53 36.81 23.84 -6.79
N GLU A 54 36.04 24.83 -7.25
CA GLU A 54 36.52 25.92 -8.13
C GLU A 54 37.60 26.77 -7.44
N LEU A 55 37.46 27.01 -6.14
CA LEU A 55 38.43 27.74 -5.33
C LEU A 55 39.61 26.88 -4.84
N GLU A 56 39.67 25.60 -5.23
CA GLU A 56 40.64 24.60 -4.75
C GLU A 56 40.68 24.45 -3.21
N ILE A 57 39.57 24.77 -2.55
CA ILE A 57 39.38 24.63 -1.10
C ILE A 57 38.87 23.21 -0.81
N MET A 58 39.77 22.35 -0.31
CA MET A 58 39.41 20.98 0.07
C MET A 58 38.75 20.93 1.45
N GLY A 59 37.52 20.40 1.51
CA GLY A 59 36.83 20.06 2.76
C GLY A 59 35.65 20.98 3.13
N GLY A 60 34.43 20.53 2.89
CA GLY A 60 33.20 21.23 3.29
C GLY A 60 32.78 20.90 4.73
N ARG A 61 33.48 21.47 5.72
CA ARG A 61 33.02 21.44 7.13
C ARG A 61 31.89 22.45 7.30
N SER A 62 30.76 22.03 7.89
CA SER A 62 29.70 22.96 8.30
C SER A 62 30.14 23.74 9.53
N LEU A 63 29.77 25.03 9.61
CA LEU A 63 29.86 25.76 10.87
C LEU A 63 28.71 25.30 11.79
N PRO A 64 28.97 25.06 13.10
CA PRO A 64 27.89 24.83 14.04
C PRO A 64 26.94 26.03 14.08
N LYS A 65 25.63 25.75 14.11
CA LYS A 65 24.59 26.78 14.15
C LYS A 65 24.85 27.72 15.34
N PRO A 66 24.96 29.05 15.12
CA PRO A 66 25.12 29.99 16.23
C PRO A 66 23.85 29.94 17.09
N GLY A 67 24.00 29.44 18.31
CA GLY A 67 22.89 29.19 19.25
C GLY A 67 22.87 27.77 19.85
N GLY A 68 23.70 26.86 19.35
CA GLY A 68 23.70 25.44 19.75
C GLY A 68 24.90 24.95 20.57
N ALA A 69 25.61 25.80 21.33
CA ALA A 69 26.50 25.35 22.42
C ALA A 69 27.08 26.53 23.21
N GLY A 70 26.94 26.46 24.55
CA GLY A 70 27.99 26.91 25.46
C GLY A 70 27.93 28.35 25.95
N GLY A 71 26.98 28.64 26.83
CA GLY A 71 27.25 29.65 27.87
C GLY A 71 28.50 29.22 28.66
N ILE A 72 29.50 30.09 28.72
CA ILE A 72 30.67 29.95 29.59
C ILE A 72 30.15 30.03 31.03
N GLY A 73 29.94 28.90 31.69
CA GLY A 73 29.38 28.88 33.03
C GLY A 73 29.27 27.49 33.62
N PHE A 74 29.71 27.36 34.87
CA PHE A 74 29.85 26.18 35.72
C PHE A 74 28.53 25.41 36.03
N THR A 75 27.51 25.52 35.19
CA THR A 75 26.15 25.00 35.44
C THR A 75 25.60 24.15 34.30
N ARG A 76 26.36 23.16 33.81
CA ARG A 76 25.82 22.16 32.89
C ARG A 76 25.21 21.01 33.69
N ALA A 77 23.88 21.02 33.80
CA ALA A 77 23.13 19.83 34.17
C ALA A 77 23.25 18.77 33.05
N PRO A 78 23.31 17.46 33.37
CA PRO A 78 23.40 16.41 32.37
C PRO A 78 22.00 16.19 31.74
N GLY A 79 21.66 17.04 30.77
CA GLY A 79 20.42 16.92 30.00
C GLY A 79 20.62 16.01 28.79
N GLY A 80 19.76 14.99 28.66
CA GLY A 80 19.70 14.05 27.54
C GLY A 80 19.25 14.72 26.23
N GLY A 81 20.16 15.46 25.61
CA GLY A 81 19.97 16.01 24.27
C GLY A 81 20.44 15.04 23.19
N GLN A 82 19.74 15.04 22.05
CA GLN A 82 20.15 14.37 20.81
C GLN A 82 21.65 14.63 20.53
N PRO A 83 22.43 13.63 20.11
CA PRO A 83 23.83 13.83 19.78
C PRO A 83 24.02 15.00 18.79
N PRO A 84 25.09 15.79 18.93
CA PRO A 84 25.36 16.89 18.01
C PRO A 84 25.52 16.31 16.59
N ALA A 85 24.77 16.84 15.63
CA ALA A 85 24.88 16.33 14.27
C ALA A 85 26.24 16.70 13.65
N PRO A 86 26.72 15.89 12.70
CA PRO A 86 28.11 15.89 12.28
C PRO A 86 28.47 17.07 11.38
N ASP A 87 29.78 17.34 11.28
CA ASP A 87 30.32 18.46 10.48
C ASP A 87 30.87 18.03 9.12
N VAL A 88 31.13 16.74 8.90
CA VAL A 88 31.69 16.21 7.65
C VAL A 88 30.58 15.81 6.68
N LEU A 89 30.70 16.14 5.39
CA LEU A 89 29.65 15.89 4.38
C LEU A 89 29.14 14.45 4.37
N GLY A 90 30.03 13.45 4.36
CA GLY A 90 29.63 12.04 4.37
C GLY A 90 28.81 11.69 5.61
N GLU A 91 29.24 12.15 6.79
CA GLU A 91 28.52 11.95 8.04
C GLU A 91 27.17 12.69 8.05
N ARG A 92 27.06 13.87 7.42
CA ARG A 92 25.78 14.60 7.30
C ARG A 92 24.79 13.87 6.41
N ILE A 93 25.26 13.30 5.31
CA ILE A 93 24.46 12.46 4.42
C ILE A 93 23.95 11.26 5.21
N GLU A 94 24.85 10.52 5.88
CA GLU A 94 24.50 9.35 6.69
C GLU A 94 23.48 9.72 7.79
N TYR A 95 23.74 10.79 8.54
CA TYR A 95 22.85 11.28 9.58
C TYR A 95 21.43 11.57 9.05
N ASN A 96 21.32 12.20 7.87
CA ASN A 96 20.03 12.47 7.25
C ASN A 96 19.35 11.19 6.77
N LEU A 97 20.09 10.25 6.17
CA LEU A 97 19.55 8.97 5.72
C LEU A 97 19.03 8.14 6.89
N VAL A 98 19.79 8.03 7.99
CA VAL A 98 19.36 7.33 9.22
C VAL A 98 18.08 7.95 9.77
N ARG A 99 18.04 9.29 9.93
CA ARG A 99 16.85 9.98 10.41
C ARG A 99 15.62 9.75 9.53
N LEU A 100 15.80 9.78 8.20
CA LEU A 100 14.72 9.53 7.26
C LEU A 100 14.30 8.06 7.25
N LEU A 101 15.24 7.14 7.47
CA LEU A 101 14.96 5.71 7.57
C LEU A 101 14.14 5.42 8.83
N GLU A 102 14.55 5.94 9.99
CA GLU A 102 13.80 5.82 11.26
C GLU A 102 12.38 6.35 11.10
N ALA A 103 12.22 7.56 10.54
CA ALA A 103 10.89 8.13 10.28
C ALA A 103 10.05 7.29 9.32
N THR A 104 10.70 6.64 8.34
CA THR A 104 10.01 5.76 7.39
C THR A 104 9.61 4.43 8.05
N GLU A 105 10.48 3.86 8.87
CA GLU A 105 10.19 2.66 9.67
C GLU A 105 9.01 2.91 10.61
N ASP A 106 8.97 4.06 11.28
CA ASP A 106 7.87 4.40 12.17
C ASP A 106 6.54 4.57 11.41
N LEU A 107 6.57 5.21 10.23
CA LEU A 107 5.40 5.32 9.36
C LEU A 107 4.89 3.95 8.90
N LEU A 108 5.80 3.03 8.52
CA LEU A 108 5.42 1.68 8.12
C LEU A 108 4.90 0.84 9.30
N LYS A 109 5.42 1.05 10.51
CA LYS A 109 4.89 0.41 11.74
C LYS A 109 3.47 0.87 12.03
N GLU A 110 3.21 2.18 11.91
CA GLU A 110 1.87 2.76 12.10
C GLU A 110 0.87 2.18 11.09
N HIS A 111 1.28 2.04 9.83
CA HIS A 111 0.42 1.55 8.74
C HIS A 111 0.69 0.10 8.35
N ARG A 112 1.08 -0.75 9.32
CA ARG A 112 1.45 -2.15 9.06
C ARG A 112 0.30 -2.92 8.42
N ARG A 113 -0.93 -2.68 8.88
CA ARG A 113 -2.12 -3.38 8.39
C ARG A 113 -2.36 -3.08 6.91
N GLU A 114 -2.36 -1.80 6.57
CA GLU A 114 -2.59 -1.29 5.23
C GLU A 114 -1.57 -1.86 4.23
N VAL A 115 -0.29 -1.93 4.63
CA VAL A 115 0.76 -2.52 3.81
C VAL A 115 0.51 -4.01 3.56
N LEU A 116 0.12 -4.78 4.59
CA LEU A 116 -0.18 -6.20 4.44
C LEU A 116 -1.44 -6.44 3.58
N CYS A 117 -2.49 -5.64 3.75
CA CYS A 117 -3.69 -5.71 2.92
C CYS A 117 -3.38 -5.42 1.44
N LEU A 118 -2.56 -4.40 1.15
CA LEU A 118 -2.11 -4.10 -0.20
C LEU A 118 -1.21 -5.19 -0.77
N ALA A 119 -0.31 -5.75 0.03
CA ALA A 119 0.55 -6.86 -0.38
C ALA A 119 -0.29 -8.10 -0.76
N HIS A 120 -1.28 -8.43 0.06
CA HIS A 120 -2.23 -9.51 -0.23
C HIS A 120 -3.03 -9.25 -1.51
N ALA A 121 -3.56 -8.03 -1.70
CA ALA A 121 -4.27 -7.65 -2.92
C ALA A 121 -3.37 -7.78 -4.16
N LEU A 122 -2.10 -7.35 -4.06
CA LEU A 122 -1.12 -7.50 -5.14
C LEU A 122 -0.74 -8.97 -5.37
N GLU A 123 -0.67 -9.79 -4.34
CA GLU A 123 -0.41 -11.22 -4.51
C GLU A 123 -1.56 -11.92 -5.25
N THR A 124 -2.79 -11.53 -4.96
CA THR A 124 -4.00 -12.11 -5.58
C THR A 124 -4.17 -11.63 -7.02
N HIS A 125 -4.07 -10.32 -7.25
CA HIS A 125 -4.40 -9.69 -8.53
C HIS A 125 -3.18 -9.40 -9.43
N LYS A 126 -1.96 -9.58 -8.90
CA LYS A 126 -0.64 -9.31 -9.52
C LYS A 126 -0.37 -7.83 -9.87
N THR A 127 -1.41 -7.09 -10.20
CA THR A 127 -1.36 -5.67 -10.57
C THR A 127 -2.58 -4.96 -10.01
N LEU A 128 -2.37 -3.77 -9.43
CA LEU A 128 -3.43 -2.88 -8.97
C LEU A 128 -3.37 -1.56 -9.74
N ASN A 129 -4.53 -0.98 -10.03
CA ASN A 129 -4.60 0.42 -10.46
C ASN A 129 -4.72 1.34 -9.23
N GLY A 130 -4.61 2.66 -9.44
CA GLY A 130 -4.68 3.63 -8.35
C GLY A 130 -6.01 3.63 -7.59
N GLU A 131 -7.13 3.42 -8.28
CA GLU A 131 -8.47 3.34 -7.65
C GLU A 131 -8.63 2.10 -6.78
N ASP A 132 -8.07 0.96 -7.17
CA ASP A 132 -8.07 -0.27 -6.39
C ASP A 132 -7.16 -0.16 -5.16
N VAL A 133 -6.01 0.53 -5.27
CA VAL A 133 -5.15 0.83 -4.11
C VAL A 133 -5.93 1.66 -3.09
N ILE A 134 -6.61 2.72 -3.54
CA ILE A 134 -7.46 3.55 -2.67
C ILE A 134 -8.59 2.71 -2.08
N ALA A 135 -9.22 1.86 -2.89
CA ALA A 135 -10.31 0.99 -2.43
C ALA A 135 -9.89 0.08 -1.28
N VAL A 136 -8.72 -0.55 -1.38
CA VAL A 136 -8.14 -1.39 -0.32
C VAL A 136 -7.85 -0.56 0.95
N LEU A 137 -7.21 0.60 0.80
CA LEU A 137 -6.86 1.47 1.92
C LEU A 137 -8.07 2.07 2.65
N GLU A 138 -9.13 2.42 1.91
CA GLU A 138 -10.34 3.03 2.45
C GLU A 138 -11.43 2.00 2.80
N HIS A 139 -11.13 0.71 2.66
CA HIS A 139 -12.06 -0.39 2.87
C HIS A 139 -13.39 -0.25 2.12
N ARG A 140 -13.31 0.12 0.83
CA ARG A 140 -14.47 0.32 -0.02
C ARG A 140 -14.38 -0.49 -1.30
N GLN A 141 -15.48 -0.59 -2.01
CA GLN A 141 -15.50 -1.30 -3.29
C GLN A 141 -14.76 -0.51 -4.37
N GLY A 142 -13.80 -1.15 -5.02
CA GLY A 142 -13.04 -0.62 -6.15
C GLY A 142 -13.52 -1.20 -7.50
N PRO A 143 -12.93 -0.74 -8.61
CA PRO A 143 -13.29 -1.21 -9.95
C PRO A 143 -13.00 -2.69 -10.22
N LEU A 144 -11.86 -3.19 -9.75
CA LEU A 144 -11.44 -4.60 -9.90
C LEU A 144 -11.35 -5.30 -8.55
N VAL A 145 -10.92 -4.59 -7.52
CA VAL A 145 -10.75 -5.14 -6.17
C VAL A 145 -11.83 -4.61 -5.24
N ASP A 146 -12.53 -5.52 -4.56
CA ASP A 146 -13.39 -5.14 -3.45
C ASP A 146 -12.54 -4.95 -2.20
N GLY A 147 -12.23 -3.68 -1.88
CA GLY A 147 -11.44 -3.34 -0.70
C GLY A 147 -12.20 -3.50 0.62
N SER A 148 -13.53 -3.62 0.60
CA SER A 148 -14.34 -3.73 1.83
C SER A 148 -14.04 -4.99 2.63
N VAL A 149 -13.51 -6.03 1.99
CA VAL A 149 -13.09 -7.27 2.65
C VAL A 149 -11.96 -7.06 3.67
N TYR A 150 -11.11 -6.03 3.47
CA TYR A 150 -9.99 -5.73 4.34
C TYR A 150 -10.39 -5.01 5.65
N ALA A 151 -11.67 -4.63 5.80
CA ALA A 151 -12.20 -4.10 7.04
C ALA A 151 -12.29 -5.15 8.17
N SER A 152 -12.35 -6.45 7.84
CA SER A 152 -12.47 -7.53 8.83
C SER A 152 -11.17 -7.74 9.60
N GLU A 153 -11.27 -7.82 10.93
CA GLU A 153 -10.15 -8.18 11.80
C GLU A 153 -9.75 -9.65 11.63
N GLU A 154 -10.73 -10.52 11.43
CA GLU A 154 -10.52 -11.95 11.23
C GLU A 154 -9.72 -12.20 9.95
N PHE A 155 -10.10 -11.53 8.85
CA PHE A 155 -9.39 -11.66 7.59
C PHE A 155 -7.99 -11.05 7.66
N TYR A 156 -7.81 -9.94 8.37
CA TYR A 156 -6.49 -9.38 8.62
C TYR A 156 -5.57 -10.36 9.39
N ALA A 157 -6.10 -11.04 10.41
CA ALA A 157 -5.34 -12.04 11.16
C ALA A 157 -4.88 -13.21 10.28
N GLU A 158 -5.72 -13.65 9.34
CA GLU A 158 -5.34 -14.69 8.35
C GLU A 158 -4.21 -14.21 7.42
N ILE A 159 -4.28 -12.96 6.95
CA ILE A 159 -3.22 -12.35 6.12
C ILE A 159 -1.91 -12.26 6.91
N GLU A 160 -1.96 -11.84 8.17
CA GLU A 160 -0.76 -11.73 9.00
C GLU A 160 -0.14 -13.11 9.27
N GLU A 161 -0.95 -14.13 9.56
CA GLU A 161 -0.46 -15.49 9.76
C GLU A 161 0.19 -16.05 8.49
N TYR A 162 -0.45 -15.82 7.33
CA TYR A 162 0.13 -16.17 6.03
C TYR A 162 1.48 -15.48 5.80
N HIS A 163 1.58 -14.18 6.08
CA HIS A 163 2.83 -13.44 5.93
C HIS A 163 3.94 -13.98 6.85
N LEU A 164 3.63 -14.33 8.10
CA LEU A 164 4.60 -14.91 9.03
C LEU A 164 5.15 -16.25 8.53
N GLU A 165 4.28 -17.10 7.96
CA GLU A 165 4.70 -18.35 7.32
C GLU A 165 5.56 -18.09 6.08
N ALA A 166 5.18 -17.14 5.23
CA ALA A 166 5.96 -16.75 4.06
C ALA A 166 7.35 -16.24 4.42
N THR A 167 7.46 -15.38 5.42
CA THR A 167 8.75 -14.86 5.92
C THR A 167 9.61 -15.98 6.52
N ARG A 168 9.00 -16.96 7.20
CA ARG A 168 9.72 -18.14 7.69
C ARG A 168 10.25 -18.99 6.54
N ALA A 169 9.40 -19.29 5.55
CA ALA A 169 9.78 -20.10 4.40
C ALA A 169 10.91 -19.43 3.58
N HIS A 170 10.82 -18.12 3.36
CA HIS A 170 11.87 -17.34 2.70
C HIS A 170 13.22 -17.48 3.42
N ARG A 171 13.26 -17.33 4.74
CA ARG A 171 14.49 -17.50 5.53
C ARG A 171 15.06 -18.91 5.46
N GLU A 172 14.17 -19.90 5.50
CA GLU A 172 14.53 -21.32 5.42
C GLU A 172 14.81 -21.78 3.97
N HIS A 173 14.68 -20.88 2.98
CA HIS A 173 14.78 -21.17 1.55
C HIS A 173 13.85 -22.33 1.13
N SER A 174 12.67 -22.38 1.74
CA SER A 174 11.66 -23.41 1.55
C SER A 174 10.40 -22.85 0.89
N HIS A 175 9.45 -23.72 0.55
CA HIS A 175 8.21 -23.30 -0.10
C HIS A 175 7.13 -22.96 0.93
N VAL A 176 6.33 -21.93 0.65
CA VAL A 176 5.12 -21.65 1.43
C VAL A 176 4.11 -22.75 1.12
N ALA A 177 3.67 -23.47 2.17
CA ALA A 177 2.73 -24.59 2.04
C ALA A 177 1.26 -24.13 2.09
N ARG A 178 1.00 -22.96 2.70
CA ARG A 178 -0.31 -22.35 2.82
C ARG A 178 -0.66 -21.59 1.54
N GLU A 179 -1.91 -21.69 1.10
CA GLU A 179 -2.44 -20.86 0.01
C GLU A 179 -2.81 -19.46 0.51
N PRO A 180 -2.77 -18.41 -0.33
CA PRO A 180 -3.19 -17.07 0.06
C PRO A 180 -4.63 -17.07 0.60
N PRO A 181 -4.91 -16.35 1.71
CA PRO A 181 -6.27 -16.26 2.27
C PRO A 181 -7.28 -15.72 1.25
N VAL A 182 -8.41 -16.41 1.07
CA VAL A 182 -9.48 -15.95 0.18
C VAL A 182 -10.61 -15.37 1.03
N PRO A 183 -11.02 -14.11 0.79
CA PRO A 183 -12.07 -13.50 1.59
C PRO A 183 -13.41 -14.22 1.40
N LEU A 184 -14.09 -14.53 2.49
CA LEU A 184 -15.43 -15.11 2.46
C LEU A 184 -16.45 -14.02 2.07
N LEU A 185 -16.76 -13.94 0.78
CA LEU A 185 -17.85 -13.09 0.28
C LEU A 185 -19.19 -13.72 0.66
N LEU A 186 -19.80 -13.25 1.75
CA LEU A 186 -21.20 -13.57 2.03
C LEU A 186 -22.07 -12.93 0.94
N PRO A 187 -22.95 -13.69 0.27
CA PRO A 187 -23.82 -13.12 -0.76
C PRO A 187 -24.67 -11.99 -0.17
N ARG A 188 -24.50 -10.78 -0.69
CA ARG A 188 -25.37 -9.66 -0.36
C ARG A 188 -26.72 -9.91 -1.04
N LEU A 189 -27.73 -10.31 -0.26
CA LEU A 189 -29.09 -10.43 -0.76
C LEU A 189 -29.63 -9.02 -1.01
N GLU A 190 -29.55 -8.55 -2.26
CA GLU A 190 -30.22 -7.33 -2.68
C GLU A 190 -31.74 -7.55 -2.57
N PRO A 191 -32.48 -6.64 -1.89
CA PRO A 191 -33.93 -6.74 -1.85
C PRO A 191 -34.45 -6.52 -3.27
N ALA A 192 -34.86 -7.60 -3.93
CA ALA A 192 -35.52 -7.55 -5.22
C ALA A 192 -36.82 -6.74 -5.06
N ALA A 193 -36.82 -5.49 -5.51
CA ALA A 193 -38.04 -4.72 -5.65
C ALA A 193 -38.91 -5.40 -6.71
N ALA A 194 -39.88 -6.18 -6.27
CA ALA A 194 -40.90 -6.75 -7.14
C ALA A 194 -41.72 -5.58 -7.73
N VAL A 195 -41.35 -5.14 -8.94
CA VAL A 195 -42.15 -4.20 -9.72
C VAL A 195 -43.38 -4.97 -10.21
N ILE A 196 -44.47 -4.90 -9.45
CA ILE A 196 -45.79 -5.31 -9.96
C ILE A 196 -46.18 -4.31 -11.05
N ARG A 197 -45.86 -4.65 -12.30
CA ARG A 197 -46.21 -3.83 -13.45
C ARG A 197 -47.71 -4.04 -13.74
N GLY A 198 -48.55 -3.08 -13.38
CA GLY A 198 -49.93 -3.01 -13.89
C GLY A 198 -51.09 -2.81 -12.91
N ALA A 199 -50.90 -2.18 -11.75
CA ALA A 199 -52.05 -1.75 -10.92
C ALA A 199 -52.22 -0.22 -10.95
N VAL A 200 -52.83 0.29 -12.02
CA VAL A 200 -53.47 1.61 -11.97
C VAL A 200 -54.81 1.42 -11.26
N VAL A 201 -54.84 1.66 -9.95
CA VAL A 201 -56.10 1.76 -9.19
C VAL A 201 -56.58 3.20 -9.30
N THR A 202 -57.37 3.48 -10.32
CA THR A 202 -58.31 4.62 -10.30
C THR A 202 -59.62 4.10 -9.75
N GLY A 203 -59.88 4.34 -8.46
CA GLY A 203 -61.09 3.87 -7.81
C GLY A 203 -61.34 4.60 -6.49
N ASN A 204 -62.12 5.68 -6.60
CA ASN A 204 -62.93 6.28 -5.55
C ASN A 204 -63.55 5.19 -4.65
N GLY A 205 -63.20 5.24 -3.36
CA GLY A 205 -63.51 4.17 -2.41
C GLY A 205 -64.99 3.83 -2.37
N HIS A 206 -65.30 2.54 -2.45
CA HIS A 206 -66.27 1.76 -1.66
C HIS A 206 -65.87 0.28 -1.84
N GLY A 207 -65.87 -0.47 -0.73
CA GLY A 207 -65.18 -1.76 -0.61
C GLY A 207 -65.68 -2.88 -1.53
N SER A 208 -64.73 -3.68 -2.02
CA SER A 208 -64.94 -5.07 -2.41
C SER A 208 -63.62 -5.82 -2.29
N ALA A 209 -63.60 -6.89 -1.48
CA ALA A 209 -62.45 -7.77 -1.35
C ALA A 209 -62.25 -8.54 -2.66
N LEU A 210 -61.12 -8.31 -3.34
CA LEU A 210 -60.74 -9.08 -4.51
C LEU A 210 -60.02 -10.36 -4.08
N SER A 211 -60.63 -11.47 -4.51
CA SER A 211 -60.13 -12.84 -4.44
C SER A 211 -58.71 -12.96 -5.02
N ALA A 212 -57.89 -13.79 -4.38
CA ALA A 212 -56.57 -14.18 -4.85
C ALA A 212 -56.69 -14.91 -6.20
N ALA A 213 -56.49 -14.18 -7.30
CA ALA A 213 -56.25 -14.77 -8.60
C ALA A 213 -54.80 -15.27 -8.62
N ALA A 214 -54.63 -16.59 -8.75
CA ALA A 214 -53.35 -17.23 -9.01
C ALA A 214 -52.79 -16.73 -10.35
N GLY A 215 -51.93 -15.72 -10.29
CA GLY A 215 -51.10 -15.31 -11.42
C GLY A 215 -49.98 -16.31 -11.62
N SER A 216 -50.01 -17.03 -12.73
CA SER A 216 -48.88 -17.81 -13.25
C SER A 216 -47.67 -16.90 -13.39
N VAL A 217 -46.60 -17.19 -12.64
CA VAL A 217 -45.29 -16.57 -12.82
C VAL A 217 -44.63 -17.26 -14.00
N VAL A 218 -44.66 -16.63 -15.17
CA VAL A 218 -43.81 -17.05 -16.29
C VAL A 218 -42.41 -16.52 -16.00
N ALA A 219 -41.53 -17.40 -15.55
CA ALA A 219 -40.11 -17.10 -15.48
C ALA A 219 -39.58 -16.92 -16.91
N ALA A 220 -39.24 -15.69 -17.28
CA ALA A 220 -38.44 -15.42 -18.46
C ALA A 220 -37.01 -15.90 -18.17
N GLY A 221 -36.70 -17.14 -18.57
CA GLY A 221 -35.32 -17.60 -18.66
C GLY A 221 -34.59 -16.87 -19.80
N PRO A 222 -33.26 -16.73 -19.75
CA PRO A 222 -32.50 -16.17 -20.87
C PRO A 222 -32.64 -17.08 -22.10
N ASP A 223 -32.91 -16.48 -23.26
CA ASP A 223 -32.97 -17.15 -24.56
C ASP A 223 -31.61 -17.79 -24.88
N PHE A 224 -31.55 -19.11 -24.77
CA PHE A 224 -30.42 -19.92 -25.22
C PHE A 224 -30.50 -20.05 -26.74
N VAL A 225 -29.51 -19.49 -27.45
CA VAL A 225 -29.35 -19.63 -28.90
C VAL A 225 -28.44 -20.84 -29.17
N PRO A 226 -28.93 -21.94 -29.76
CA PRO A 226 -28.08 -23.06 -30.14
C PRO A 226 -27.30 -22.70 -31.41
N TRP A 227 -25.97 -22.70 -31.30
CA TRP A 227 -25.07 -22.57 -32.45
C TRP A 227 -25.25 -23.78 -33.37
N GLY A 228 -25.42 -23.50 -34.67
CA GLY A 228 -25.79 -24.49 -35.68
C GLY A 228 -24.74 -25.58 -35.90
N GLU A 229 -25.21 -26.83 -35.96
CA GLU A 229 -24.47 -27.95 -36.52
C GLU A 229 -24.43 -27.82 -38.05
N GLY A 230 -23.38 -27.19 -38.56
CA GLY A 230 -22.96 -27.31 -39.95
C GLY A 230 -22.20 -28.63 -40.14
N GLY A 231 -22.89 -29.65 -40.67
CA GLY A 231 -22.30 -30.95 -40.97
C GLY A 231 -23.07 -31.69 -42.06
N GLN A 232 -23.18 -31.07 -43.24
CA GLN A 232 -23.78 -31.69 -44.42
C GLN A 232 -22.85 -32.80 -44.94
N ALA A 233 -23.24 -34.05 -44.75
CA ALA A 233 -22.58 -35.21 -45.34
C ALA A 233 -22.89 -35.27 -46.86
N PRO A 234 -21.92 -35.56 -47.74
CA PRO A 234 -22.19 -35.75 -49.16
C PRO A 234 -22.79 -37.14 -49.44
N SER A 235 -23.87 -37.16 -50.22
CA SER A 235 -24.50 -38.38 -50.75
C SER A 235 -23.73 -38.95 -51.96
N PRO A 236 -23.83 -40.26 -52.26
CA PRO A 236 -22.92 -40.94 -53.16
C PRO A 236 -23.53 -41.23 -54.54
N TRP A 237 -23.11 -40.51 -55.58
CA TRP A 237 -23.26 -40.92 -56.99
C TRP A 237 -22.11 -40.33 -57.82
#